data_AF-A0A955I2N0-F1
#
_entry.id   AF-A0A955I2N0-F1
#
_cell.length_a   1.000
_cell.length_b   1.000
_cell.length_c   1.000
_cell.angle_alpha   90.00
_cell.angle_beta   90.00
_cell.angle_gamma   90.00
#
_symmetry.space_group_name_H-M   'P 1'
#
loop_
_entity.id
_entity.type
_entity.pdbx_description
1 polymer ?
#
loop_
_entity_poly.entity_id
_entity_poly.type
_entity_poly.pdbx_seq_one_letter_code
_entity_poly.pdbx_strand_id
1 'polypeptide(L)'
;MSFDRHHKILNIALAEVYESESDYHRAEILYADIIRKHGKDADLLARLALMLSFAGKYQTSYELYQEAYILDNTSDEVISMLLNLSALLGDYRSSKEFADIYLKKYPRHIDTLEVQAKNALELRDGILFDKIITTLRSLA
;
A
#
# COMPACT_ATOMS: atom_id res chain seq x y z
N MET A 1 -14.24 5.95 -31.02
CA MET A 1 -13.45 5.75 -29.78
C MET A 1 -14.08 6.34 -28.50
N SER A 2 -15.24 7.04 -28.51
CA SER A 2 -15.82 7.60 -27.27
C SER A 2 -16.64 6.61 -26.42
N PHE A 3 -17.28 5.60 -27.03
CA PHE A 3 -18.15 4.66 -26.31
C PHE A 3 -17.40 3.84 -25.25
N ASP A 4 -16.21 3.32 -25.54
CA ASP A 4 -15.43 2.48 -24.63
C ASP A 4 -14.97 3.24 -23.35
N ARG A 5 -14.60 4.51 -23.50
CA ARG A 5 -14.20 5.37 -22.38
C ARG A 5 -15.34 5.62 -21.40
N HIS A 6 -16.57 5.77 -21.89
CA HIS A 6 -17.74 5.94 -21.02
C HIS A 6 -18.05 4.68 -20.21
N HIS A 7 -17.81 3.49 -20.78
CA HIS A 7 -17.93 2.22 -20.04
C HIS A 7 -16.84 2.08 -18.98
N LYS A 8 -15.58 2.49 -19.26
CA LYS A 8 -14.51 2.51 -18.25
C LYS A 8 -14.89 3.36 -17.03
N ILE A 9 -15.31 4.61 -17.25
CA ILE A 9 -15.66 5.54 -16.16
C ILE A 9 -16.84 5.03 -15.34
N LEU A 10 -17.88 4.49 -16.00
CA LEU A 10 -19.04 3.95 -15.31
C LEU A 10 -18.67 2.71 -14.46
N ASN A 11 -17.81 1.83 -14.98
CA ASN A 11 -17.36 0.66 -14.24
C ASN A 11 -16.47 1.03 -13.05
N ILE A 12 -15.65 2.08 -13.17
CA ILE A 12 -14.88 2.62 -12.03
C ILE A 12 -15.83 3.13 -10.96
N ALA A 13 -16.81 3.97 -11.33
CA ALA A 13 -17.79 4.49 -10.38
C ALA A 13 -18.59 3.37 -9.69
N LEU A 14 -18.94 2.31 -10.43
CA LEU A 14 -19.61 1.14 -9.84
C LEU A 14 -18.69 0.36 -8.88
N ALA A 15 -17.40 0.22 -9.21
CA ALA A 15 -16.43 -0.41 -8.32
C ALA A 15 -16.25 0.39 -7.01
N GLU A 16 -16.20 1.73 -7.11
CA GLU A 16 -16.13 2.62 -5.95
C GLU A 16 -17.39 2.54 -5.08
N VAL A 17 -18.57 2.38 -5.69
CA VAL A 17 -19.81 2.12 -4.93
C VAL A 17 -19.69 0.81 -4.15
N TYR A 18 -19.27 -0.28 -4.77
CA TYR A 18 -19.08 -1.55 -4.07
C TYR A 18 -18.01 -1.46 -2.97
N GLU A 19 -16.92 -0.73 -3.20
CA GLU A 19 -15.92 -0.43 -2.17
C GLU A 19 -16.57 0.28 -0.96
N SER A 20 -17.36 1.32 -1.21
CA SER A 20 -18.04 2.09 -0.15
C SER A 20 -19.07 1.26 0.63
N GLU A 21 -19.68 0.27 -0.01
CA GLU A 21 -20.61 -0.69 0.60
C GLU A 21 -19.89 -1.87 1.26
N SER A 22 -18.55 -1.89 1.25
CA SER A 22 -17.73 -3.01 1.73
C SER A 22 -17.95 -4.34 0.98
N ASP A 23 -18.53 -4.30 -0.23
CA ASP A 23 -18.61 -5.44 -1.14
C ASP A 23 -17.30 -5.58 -1.92
N TYR A 24 -16.22 -5.86 -1.18
CA TYR A 24 -14.86 -5.93 -1.73
C TYR A 24 -14.70 -7.00 -2.81
N HIS A 25 -15.53 -8.05 -2.78
CA HIS A 25 -15.49 -9.09 -3.80
C HIS A 25 -15.98 -8.58 -5.16
N ARG A 26 -17.09 -7.83 -5.20
CA ARG A 26 -17.56 -7.25 -6.46
C ARG A 26 -16.65 -6.12 -6.95
N ALA A 27 -16.12 -5.32 -6.04
CA ALA A 27 -15.12 -4.31 -6.37
C ALA A 27 -13.86 -4.94 -6.99
N GLU A 28 -13.33 -6.04 -6.40
CA GLU A 28 -12.19 -6.81 -6.92
C GLU A 28 -12.43 -7.24 -8.38
N ILE A 29 -13.60 -7.84 -8.66
CA ILE A 29 -13.95 -8.31 -10.02
C ILE A 29 -13.97 -7.15 -11.01
N LEU A 30 -14.57 -6.01 -10.65
CA LEU A 30 -14.65 -4.86 -11.54
C LEU A 30 -13.29 -4.24 -11.80
N TYR A 31 -12.47 -4.00 -10.77
CA TYR A 31 -11.13 -3.45 -10.97
C TYR A 31 -10.27 -4.37 -11.83
N ALA A 32 -10.31 -5.69 -11.60
CA ALA A 32 -9.60 -6.66 -12.43
C ALA A 32 -10.07 -6.63 -13.91
N ASP A 33 -11.39 -6.53 -14.15
CA ASP A 33 -11.93 -6.43 -15.51
C ASP A 33 -11.55 -5.12 -16.22
N ILE A 34 -11.56 -4.00 -15.49
CA ILE A 34 -11.15 -2.69 -16.01
C ILE A 34 -9.67 -2.74 -16.42
N ILE A 35 -8.78 -3.26 -15.55
CA ILE A 35 -7.35 -3.39 -15.84
C ILE A 35 -7.12 -4.27 -17.07
N ARG A 36 -7.84 -5.39 -17.17
CA ARG A 36 -7.73 -6.32 -18.31
C ARG A 36 -8.12 -5.67 -19.64
N LYS A 37 -9.16 -4.83 -19.65
CA LYS A 37 -9.71 -4.22 -20.87
C LYS A 37 -9.00 -2.92 -21.27
N HIS A 38 -8.58 -2.13 -20.29
CA HIS A 38 -8.09 -0.77 -20.52
C HIS A 38 -6.63 -0.56 -20.13
N GLY A 39 -5.94 -1.61 -19.68
CA GLY A 39 -4.54 -1.57 -19.27
C GLY A 39 -4.35 -1.27 -17.79
N LYS A 40 -3.10 -1.47 -17.33
CA LYS A 40 -2.67 -1.18 -15.97
C LYS A 40 -2.42 0.33 -15.82
N ASP A 41 -2.91 0.89 -14.73
CA ASP A 41 -2.48 2.19 -14.20
C ASP A 41 -2.30 2.06 -12.68
N ALA A 42 -1.51 2.96 -12.08
CA ALA A 42 -1.09 2.84 -10.68
C ALA A 42 -2.29 2.87 -9.71
N ASP A 43 -3.28 3.73 -9.97
CA ASP A 43 -4.48 3.88 -9.14
C ASP A 43 -5.35 2.63 -9.19
N LEU A 44 -5.63 2.10 -10.39
CA LEU A 44 -6.41 0.86 -10.53
C LEU A 44 -5.71 -0.35 -9.91
N LEU A 45 -4.38 -0.45 -10.05
CA LEU A 45 -3.60 -1.50 -9.38
C LEU A 45 -3.68 -1.36 -7.86
N ALA A 46 -3.52 -0.15 -7.33
CA ALA A 46 -3.62 0.12 -5.89
C ALA A 46 -5.02 -0.20 -5.33
N ARG A 47 -6.09 0.14 -6.07
CA ARG A 47 -7.47 -0.18 -5.69
C ARG A 47 -7.75 -1.67 -5.71
N LEU A 48 -7.31 -2.38 -6.76
CA LEU A 48 -7.41 -3.84 -6.78
C LEU A 48 -6.63 -4.47 -5.63
N ALA A 49 -5.41 -3.99 -5.37
CA ALA A 49 -4.59 -4.44 -4.26
C ALA A 49 -5.28 -4.21 -2.91
N LEU A 50 -5.95 -3.08 -2.71
CA LEU A 50 -6.72 -2.78 -1.50
C LEU A 50 -7.84 -3.80 -1.29
N MET A 51 -8.61 -4.12 -2.34
CA MET A 51 -9.69 -5.11 -2.26
C MET A 51 -9.14 -6.49 -1.88
N LEU A 52 -8.00 -6.88 -2.44
CA LEU A 52 -7.31 -8.12 -2.08
C LEU A 52 -6.82 -8.12 -0.63
N SER A 53 -6.36 -6.97 -0.13
CA SER A 53 -5.98 -6.81 1.28
C SER A 53 -7.18 -7.03 2.22
N PHE A 54 -8.34 -6.45 1.92
CA PHE A 54 -9.56 -6.69 2.69
C PHE A 54 -10.02 -8.16 2.63
N ALA A 55 -9.76 -8.84 1.52
CA ALA A 55 -10.03 -10.27 1.37
C ALA A 55 -8.97 -11.18 2.02
N GLY A 56 -7.96 -10.63 2.70
CA GLY A 56 -6.87 -11.38 3.34
C GLY A 56 -5.84 -11.98 2.38
N LYS A 57 -5.91 -11.63 1.09
CA LYS A 57 -4.98 -12.10 0.04
C LYS A 57 -3.71 -11.24 0.04
N TYR A 58 -3.02 -11.17 1.17
CA TYR A 58 -1.95 -10.20 1.44
C TYR A 58 -0.76 -10.30 0.49
N GLN A 59 -0.32 -11.52 0.11
CA GLN A 59 0.80 -11.69 -0.80
C GLN A 59 0.49 -11.13 -2.20
N THR A 60 -0.67 -11.46 -2.76
CA THR A 60 -1.10 -10.93 -4.07
C THR A 60 -1.36 -9.42 -4.01
N SER A 61 -1.92 -8.94 -2.90
CA SER A 61 -2.07 -7.50 -2.66
C SER A 61 -0.72 -6.78 -2.68
N TYR A 62 0.28 -7.32 -1.97
CA TYR A 62 1.63 -6.76 -1.93
C TYR A 62 2.27 -6.68 -3.31
N GLU A 63 2.17 -7.74 -4.11
CA GLU A 63 2.68 -7.78 -5.49
C GLU A 63 2.04 -6.70 -6.37
N LEU A 64 0.72 -6.50 -6.27
CA LEU A 64 0.03 -5.44 -7.03
C LEU A 64 0.41 -4.03 -6.56
N TYR A 65 0.59 -3.82 -5.25
CA TYR A 65 1.12 -2.55 -4.75
C TYR A 65 2.56 -2.30 -5.21
N GLN A 66 3.39 -3.34 -5.34
CA GLN A 66 4.75 -3.20 -5.90
C GLN A 66 4.68 -2.77 -7.36
N GLU A 67 3.79 -3.37 -8.16
CA GLU A 67 3.55 -2.94 -9.53
C GLU A 67 3.05 -1.48 -9.60
N ALA A 68 2.10 -1.11 -8.73
CA ALA A 68 1.60 0.26 -8.65
C ALA A 68 2.74 1.26 -8.33
N TYR A 69 3.61 0.93 -7.39
CA TYR A 69 4.76 1.74 -7.00
C TYR A 69 5.80 1.88 -8.12
N ILE A 70 6.00 0.84 -8.93
CA ILE A 70 6.89 0.92 -10.11
C ILE A 70 6.33 1.90 -11.14
N LEU A 71 5.01 1.96 -11.31
CA LEU A 71 4.36 2.91 -12.22
C LEU A 71 4.33 4.34 -11.67
N ASP A 72 4.09 4.50 -10.37
CA ASP A 72 4.10 5.77 -9.66
C ASP A 72 4.60 5.59 -8.22
N ASN A 73 5.82 6.08 -7.97
CA ASN A 73 6.47 5.97 -6.67
C ASN A 73 6.19 7.16 -5.73
N THR A 74 5.28 8.05 -6.11
CA THR A 74 5.01 9.29 -5.35
C THR A 74 3.86 9.16 -4.35
N SER A 75 2.99 8.15 -4.54
CA SER A 75 1.81 7.91 -3.70
C SER A 75 2.18 7.46 -2.29
N ASP A 76 1.86 8.30 -1.30
CA ASP A 76 2.07 7.99 0.12
C ASP A 76 1.19 6.84 0.60
N GLU A 77 0.02 6.66 0.01
CA GLU A 77 -0.86 5.53 0.29
C GLU A 77 -0.23 4.22 -0.16
N VAL A 78 0.28 4.15 -1.39
CA VAL A 78 0.96 2.95 -1.91
C VAL A 78 2.19 2.62 -1.08
N ILE A 79 3.01 3.63 -0.71
CA ILE A 79 4.18 3.44 0.15
C ILE A 79 3.78 2.90 1.53
N SER A 80 2.74 3.47 2.14
CA SER A 80 2.23 3.02 3.44
C SER A 80 1.70 1.59 3.37
N MET A 81 0.97 1.23 2.31
CA MET A 81 0.48 -0.13 2.12
C MET A 81 1.62 -1.13 1.92
N LEU A 82 2.64 -0.79 1.13
CA LEU A 82 3.83 -1.62 0.95
C LEU A 82 4.60 -1.82 2.26
N LEU A 83 4.75 -0.76 3.06
CA LEU A 83 5.37 -0.81 4.38
C LEU A 83 4.65 -1.79 5.31
N ASN A 84 3.32 -1.66 5.40
CA ASN A 84 2.51 -2.45 6.32
C ASN A 84 2.39 -3.91 5.86
N LEU A 85 2.19 -4.15 4.57
CA LEU A 85 2.09 -5.51 4.02
C LEU A 85 3.42 -6.25 4.09
N SER A 86 4.55 -5.59 3.80
CA SER A 86 5.86 -6.24 3.96
C SER A 86 6.15 -6.56 5.44
N ALA A 87 5.79 -5.69 6.39
CA ALA A 87 5.89 -5.99 7.81
C ALA A 87 5.02 -7.20 8.21
N LEU A 88 3.78 -7.25 7.70
CA LEU A 88 2.82 -8.33 7.94
C LEU A 88 3.32 -9.66 7.38
N LEU A 89 3.93 -9.65 6.20
CA LEU A 89 4.48 -10.82 5.51
C LEU A 89 5.85 -11.25 6.06
N GLY A 90 6.41 -10.51 7.03
CA GLY A 90 7.72 -10.80 7.62
C GLY A 90 8.91 -10.38 6.76
N ASP A 91 8.68 -9.63 5.68
CA ASP A 91 9.74 -9.01 4.88
C ASP A 91 10.19 -7.70 5.55
N TYR A 92 10.92 -7.84 6.65
CA TYR A 92 11.40 -6.71 7.44
C TYR A 92 12.39 -5.83 6.69
N ARG A 93 13.04 -6.36 5.63
CA ARG A 93 13.95 -5.59 4.79
C ARG A 93 13.17 -4.60 3.93
N SER A 94 12.20 -5.09 3.15
CA SER A 94 11.35 -4.19 2.36
C SER A 94 10.54 -3.25 3.25
N SER A 95 10.03 -3.75 4.39
CA SER A 95 9.32 -2.89 5.33
C SER A 95 10.19 -1.75 5.85
N LYS A 96 11.46 -2.02 6.17
CA LYS A 96 12.41 -0.98 6.55
C LYS A 96 12.64 0.02 5.42
N GLU A 97 12.81 -0.44 4.18
CA GLU A 97 13.04 0.44 3.03
C GLU A 97 11.86 1.41 2.82
N PHE A 98 10.63 0.91 2.84
CA PHE A 98 9.43 1.76 2.73
C PHE A 98 9.23 2.65 3.97
N ALA A 99 9.58 2.19 5.16
CA ALA A 99 9.59 3.03 6.37
C ALA A 99 10.57 4.19 6.25
N ASP A 100 11.79 3.95 5.75
CA ASP A 100 12.80 4.98 5.53
C ASP A 100 12.30 6.04 4.52
N ILE A 101 11.63 5.60 3.44
CA ILE A 101 11.01 6.50 2.45
C ILE A 101 9.91 7.34 3.07
N TYR A 102 8.98 6.71 3.80
CA TYR A 102 7.83 7.39 4.41
C TYR A 102 8.26 8.39 5.48
N LEU A 103 9.18 8.01 6.37
CA LEU A 103 9.70 8.87 7.44
C LEU A 103 10.56 10.02 6.92
N LYS A 104 11.10 9.94 5.70
CA LYS A 104 11.75 11.10 5.08
C LYS A 104 10.76 12.26 4.88
N LYS A 105 9.49 11.95 4.56
CA LYS A 105 8.42 12.93 4.41
C LYS A 105 7.75 13.26 5.74
N TYR A 106 7.60 12.25 6.61
CA TYR A 106 6.91 12.37 7.89
C TYR A 106 7.80 11.92 9.06
N PRO A 107 8.86 12.67 9.44
CA PRO A 107 9.89 12.18 10.36
C PRO A 107 9.43 11.85 11.78
N ARG A 108 8.21 12.26 12.14
CA ARG A 108 7.61 12.11 13.47
C ARG A 108 6.32 11.29 13.43
N HIS A 109 6.08 10.55 12.35
CA HIS A 109 4.93 9.66 12.25
C HIS A 109 5.11 8.45 13.18
N ILE A 110 4.32 8.40 14.26
CA ILE A 110 4.53 7.49 15.39
C ILE A 110 4.40 6.04 14.94
N ASP A 111 3.31 5.68 14.25
CA ASP A 111 3.06 4.29 13.82
C ASP A 111 4.18 3.76 12.93
N THR A 112 4.73 4.61 12.07
CA THR A 112 5.85 4.22 11.20
C THR A 112 7.16 4.07 11.96
N LEU A 113 7.42 4.94 12.95
CA LEU A 113 8.58 4.78 13.83
C LEU A 113 8.49 3.48 14.65
N GLU A 114 7.30 3.10 15.10
CA GLU A 114 7.09 1.82 15.79
C GLU A 114 7.38 0.63 14.87
N VAL A 115 6.86 0.63 13.64
CA VAL A 115 7.18 -0.41 12.65
C VAL A 115 8.67 -0.44 12.34
N GLN A 116 9.32 0.72 12.17
CA GLN A 116 10.76 0.80 11.90
C GLN A 116 11.60 0.28 13.08
N ALA A 117 11.18 0.52 14.32
CA ALA A 117 11.83 -0.03 15.51
C ALA A 117 11.72 -1.56 15.53
N LYS A 118 10.54 -2.11 15.23
CA LYS A 118 10.35 -3.56 15.10
C LYS A 118 11.23 -4.14 13.99
N ASN A 119 11.26 -3.52 12.81
CA ASN A 119 12.12 -3.94 11.71
C ASN A 119 13.60 -3.95 12.13
N ALA A 120 14.05 -2.94 12.87
CA ALA A 120 15.41 -2.87 13.38
C ALA A 120 15.72 -4.01 14.38
N LEU A 121 14.79 -4.38 15.25
CA LEU A 121 14.96 -5.52 16.17
C LEU A 121 15.09 -6.84 15.41
N GLU A 122 14.21 -7.09 14.45
CA GLU A 122 14.21 -8.33 13.65
C GLU A 122 15.46 -8.42 12.76
N LEU A 123 15.92 -7.29 12.22
CA LEU A 123 17.15 -7.20 11.43
C LEU A 123 18.43 -7.08 12.27
N ARG A 124 18.31 -6.97 13.61
CA ARG A 124 19.41 -6.75 14.57
C ARG A 124 20.23 -5.46 14.34
N ASP A 125 19.57 -4.38 13.95
CA ASP A 125 20.16 -3.03 13.79
C ASP A 125 20.00 -2.19 15.07
N GLY A 126 20.84 -2.46 16.07
CA GLY A 126 20.75 -1.83 17.41
C GLY A 126 20.93 -0.31 17.41
N ILE A 127 21.79 0.23 16.53
CA ILE A 127 22.04 1.68 16.44
C ILE A 127 20.79 2.41 15.97
N LEU A 128 20.11 1.86 14.95
CA LEU A 128 18.88 2.44 14.44
C LEU A 128 17.76 2.40 15.48
N PHE A 129 17.63 1.29 16.20
CA PHE A 129 16.64 1.14 17.26
C PHE A 129 16.78 2.23 18.34
N ASP A 130 17.99 2.44 18.87
CA ASP A 130 18.24 3.45 19.91
C ASP A 130 17.90 4.88 19.45
N LYS A 131 18.19 5.18 18.18
CA LYS A 131 17.88 6.48 17.55
C LYS A 131 16.37 6.72 17.48
N ILE A 132 15.60 5.69 17.12
CA ILE A 132 14.13 5.77 17.02
C ILE A 132 13.54 6.01 18.41
N ILE A 133 13.95 5.25 19.43
CA ILE A 133 13.49 5.41 20.81
C ILE A 133 13.76 6.83 21.34
N THR A 134 14.95 7.37 21.07
CA THR A 134 15.31 8.73 21.47
C THR A 134 14.40 9.77 20.79
N THR A 135 14.06 9.56 19.53
CA THR A 135 13.17 10.44 18.76
C THR A 135 11.76 10.41 19.33
N LEU A 136 11.19 9.23 19.59
CA LEU A 136 9.85 9.09 20.19
C LEU A 136 9.73 9.79 21.55
N ARG A 137 10.75 9.65 22.41
CA ARG A 137 10.78 10.33 23.72
C ARG A 137 10.77 11.85 23.63
N SER A 138 11.28 12.42 22.54
CA SER A 138 11.32 13.88 22.34
C SER A 138 9.98 14.48 21.89
N LEU A 139 8.99 13.64 21.58
CA LEU A 139 7.67 14.05 21.10
C LEU A 139 6.60 14.10 22.19
N ALA A 140 6.88 13.54 23.37
CA ALA A 140 6.02 13.54 24.55
C ALA A 140 6.35 14.70 25.49
#